data_AF-A0A943LDT9-F1
#
_entry.id   AF-A0A943LDT9-F1
#
_cell.length_a   1.000
_cell.length_b   1.000
_cell.length_c   1.000
_cell.angle_alpha   90.00
_cell.angle_beta   90.00
_cell.angle_gamma   90.00
#
_symmetry.space_group_name_H-M   'P 1'
#
loop_
_entity.id
_entity.type
_entity.pdbx_description
1 polymer ?
#
loop_
_entity_poly.entity_id
_entity_poly.type
_entity_poly.pdbx_seq_one_letter_code
_entity_poly.pdbx_strand_id
1 'polypeptide(L)'
;MTQIGGTLKIKKRDRIKISNLDEFKDALLREGYIINYLIEEDFKVEFKRIFKLNNTVAERLYSSIKDNEVSYKVNNIENLIDYIEKILLFDNEHKKFCRILSNIKRLNIDRIEYERETSIQDNVEDILKDIEEVKKHISINIYKNQKKIIENLEKEIDKDYIYGKDIELLKKIFLYKKEGLIEKYNKKTKVKSISIEIPEKFDCKYIQYKKGSVEYHEYLTNNIPRMKRLIKNLSKYMKVSENEEGTFKINQSNALQDSINIAVSIFDNKKFKAISGSNNIENYCVSPLPEKTTFKSIKINKLGKVGIGYNRVNDSEKKIFEEIHKQIEEKVLKDEGDLILYSKWEPCSSCYYVISQFCNMHPNIKVQVNYSKEYGEK
;
A
#
# COMPACT_ATOMS: atom_id res chain seq x y z
N MET A 1 -28.57 10.92 -25.05
CA MET A 1 -28.21 12.04 -24.14
C MET A 1 -26.87 12.67 -24.55
N THR A 2 -26.69 13.99 -24.47
CA THR A 2 -25.44 14.71 -24.83
C THR A 2 -25.00 15.57 -23.64
N GLN A 3 -23.72 15.53 -23.24
CA GLN A 3 -23.20 16.34 -22.14
C GLN A 3 -22.90 17.76 -22.64
N ILE A 4 -23.56 18.77 -22.05
CA ILE A 4 -23.28 20.18 -22.34
C ILE A 4 -22.45 20.72 -21.18
N GLY A 5 -21.29 21.32 -21.50
CA GLY A 5 -20.16 21.50 -20.58
C GLY A 5 -20.43 22.22 -19.26
N GLY A 6 -19.57 21.92 -18.28
CA GLY A 6 -19.47 22.61 -17.00
C GLY A 6 -18.78 21.77 -15.93
N THR A 7 -17.45 21.84 -15.81
CA THR A 7 -16.72 21.23 -14.69
C THR A 7 -16.92 22.07 -13.42
N LEU A 8 -17.98 21.79 -12.66
CA LEU A 8 -18.15 22.33 -11.32
C LEU A 8 -17.09 21.71 -10.40
N LYS A 9 -16.23 22.56 -9.80
CA LYS A 9 -15.35 22.17 -8.69
C LYS A 9 -16.21 21.93 -7.44
N ILE A 10 -16.68 20.71 -7.28
CA ILE A 10 -17.53 20.27 -6.16
C ILE A 10 -16.67 20.19 -4.87
N LYS A 11 -17.07 20.89 -3.80
CA LYS A 11 -16.40 20.83 -2.49
C LYS A 11 -16.86 19.55 -1.74
N LYS A 12 -16.10 19.09 -0.75
CA LYS A 12 -16.46 17.93 0.14
C LYS A 12 -17.87 17.99 0.76
N ARG A 13 -18.55 19.15 0.74
CA ARG A 13 -19.90 19.38 1.32
C ARG A 13 -21.07 19.11 0.37
N ASP A 14 -20.82 18.80 -0.90
CA ASP A 14 -21.86 18.75 -1.94
C ASP A 14 -22.20 17.31 -2.40
N ARG A 15 -21.93 16.30 -1.57
CA ARG A 15 -22.17 14.88 -1.92
C ARG A 15 -23.65 14.62 -2.19
N ILE A 16 -23.93 13.96 -3.29
CA ILE A 16 -25.26 13.55 -3.73
C ILE A 16 -25.65 12.27 -2.96
N LYS A 17 -26.92 12.20 -2.58
CA LYS A 17 -27.54 11.02 -2.00
C LYS A 17 -28.48 10.44 -3.04
N ILE A 18 -28.28 9.18 -3.43
CA ILE A 18 -29.06 8.50 -4.47
C ILE A 18 -29.59 7.19 -3.88
N SER A 19 -30.90 7.09 -3.79
CA SER A 19 -31.62 6.00 -3.12
C SER A 19 -32.66 5.36 -4.02
N ASN A 20 -33.09 6.07 -5.07
CA ASN A 20 -34.08 5.61 -6.02
C ASN A 20 -33.75 6.09 -7.46
N LEU A 21 -34.52 5.62 -8.44
CA LEU A 21 -34.35 5.98 -9.85
C LEU A 21 -34.61 7.46 -10.15
N ASP A 22 -35.53 8.10 -9.43
CA ASP A 22 -35.87 9.51 -9.66
C ASP A 22 -34.75 10.43 -9.16
N GLU A 23 -34.22 10.18 -7.96
CA GLU A 23 -33.03 10.85 -7.42
C GLU A 23 -31.82 10.66 -8.35
N PHE A 24 -31.70 9.50 -8.99
CA PHE A 24 -30.66 9.22 -9.97
C PHE A 24 -30.82 10.04 -11.25
N LYS A 25 -32.04 10.15 -11.79
CA LYS A 25 -32.36 10.99 -12.96
C LYS A 25 -32.13 12.47 -12.65
N ASP A 26 -32.53 12.93 -11.47
CA ASP A 26 -32.29 14.31 -11.02
C ASP A 26 -30.79 14.63 -10.93
N ALA A 27 -29.99 13.69 -10.41
CA ALA A 27 -28.55 13.83 -10.33
C ALA A 27 -27.90 13.91 -11.72
N LEU A 28 -28.35 13.08 -12.67
CA LEU A 28 -27.95 13.15 -14.08
C LEU A 28 -28.30 14.52 -14.71
N LEU A 29 -29.52 15.02 -14.49
CA LEU A 29 -29.91 16.35 -15.00
C LEU A 29 -29.03 17.47 -14.43
N ARG A 30 -28.73 17.43 -13.12
CA ARG A 30 -27.84 18.40 -12.46
C ARG A 30 -26.40 18.37 -12.98
N GLU A 31 -25.94 17.21 -13.43
CA GLU A 31 -24.62 17.04 -14.07
C GLU A 31 -24.61 17.41 -15.57
N GLY A 32 -25.74 17.94 -16.10
CA GLY A 32 -25.85 18.43 -17.46
C GLY A 32 -26.20 17.36 -18.49
N TYR A 33 -26.71 16.21 -18.05
CA TYR A 33 -27.16 15.15 -18.94
C TYR A 33 -28.64 15.32 -19.31
N ILE A 34 -28.97 15.40 -20.60
CA ILE A 34 -30.36 15.51 -21.08
C ILE A 34 -31.02 14.12 -21.09
N ILE A 35 -32.05 13.90 -20.25
CA ILE A 35 -32.81 12.64 -20.16
C ILE A 35 -34.16 12.81 -20.85
N ASN A 36 -34.36 12.24 -22.04
CA ASN A 36 -35.63 12.27 -22.77
C ASN A 36 -36.20 10.85 -22.93
N TYR A 37 -36.62 10.21 -21.84
CA TYR A 37 -37.15 8.83 -21.92
C TYR A 37 -38.46 8.67 -21.15
N LEU A 38 -39.46 8.16 -21.86
CA LEU A 38 -40.77 7.79 -21.33
C LEU A 38 -40.81 6.30 -20.89
N ILE A 39 -39.80 5.49 -21.25
CA ILE A 39 -39.76 4.03 -21.02
C ILE A 39 -38.45 3.60 -20.33
N GLU A 40 -38.55 2.69 -19.35
CA GLU A 40 -37.47 2.21 -18.47
C GLU A 40 -36.37 1.41 -19.20
N GLU A 41 -36.74 0.58 -20.18
CA GLU A 41 -35.78 -0.22 -20.96
C GLU A 41 -34.88 0.64 -21.85
N ASP A 42 -35.46 1.66 -22.49
CA ASP A 42 -34.72 2.62 -23.32
C ASP A 42 -33.69 3.39 -22.49
N PHE A 43 -34.04 3.74 -21.24
CA PHE A 43 -33.12 4.38 -20.30
C PHE A 43 -31.91 3.51 -20.00
N LYS A 44 -32.10 2.19 -19.73
CA LYS A 44 -30.98 1.27 -19.46
C LYS A 44 -30.01 1.17 -20.63
N VAL A 45 -30.51 1.03 -21.85
CA VAL A 45 -29.71 0.86 -23.07
C VAL A 45 -28.88 2.12 -23.36
N GLU A 46 -29.52 3.29 -23.31
CA GLU A 46 -28.86 4.58 -23.49
C GLU A 46 -27.83 4.86 -22.41
N PHE A 47 -28.17 4.63 -21.14
CA PHE A 47 -27.27 4.84 -20.02
C PHE A 47 -26.01 3.99 -20.13
N LYS A 48 -26.18 2.70 -20.43
CA LYS A 48 -25.06 1.78 -20.69
C LYS A 48 -24.16 2.28 -21.82
N ARG A 49 -24.74 2.84 -22.89
CA ARG A 49 -23.99 3.40 -24.03
C ARG A 49 -23.18 4.63 -23.62
N ILE A 50 -23.78 5.57 -22.88
CA ILE A 50 -23.16 6.85 -22.51
C ILE A 50 -21.93 6.62 -21.62
N PHE A 51 -22.10 5.82 -20.57
CA PHE A 51 -21.03 5.54 -19.62
C PHE A 51 -20.16 4.34 -20.01
N LYS A 52 -20.38 3.77 -21.21
CA LYS A 52 -19.66 2.61 -21.75
C LYS A 52 -19.59 1.44 -20.76
N LEU A 53 -20.71 1.17 -20.07
CA LEU A 53 -20.79 0.16 -19.03
C LEU A 53 -20.94 -1.24 -19.62
N ASN A 54 -20.41 -2.24 -18.91
CA ASN A 54 -20.76 -3.63 -19.18
C ASN A 54 -22.18 -3.93 -18.64
N ASN A 55 -22.81 -5.00 -19.16
CA ASN A 55 -24.17 -5.39 -18.76
C ASN A 55 -24.30 -5.64 -17.26
N THR A 56 -23.31 -6.31 -16.65
CA THR A 56 -23.35 -6.69 -15.24
C THR A 56 -23.39 -5.47 -14.33
N VAL A 57 -22.60 -4.43 -14.64
CA VAL A 57 -22.54 -3.18 -13.88
C VAL A 57 -23.83 -2.39 -14.06
N ALA A 58 -24.34 -2.30 -15.29
CA ALA A 58 -25.60 -1.62 -15.58
C ALA A 58 -26.79 -2.24 -14.83
N GLU A 59 -26.94 -3.57 -14.88
CA GLU A 59 -28.01 -4.28 -14.15
C GLU A 59 -27.85 -4.18 -12.64
N ARG A 60 -26.61 -4.25 -12.13
CA ARG A 60 -26.36 -4.10 -10.69
C ARG A 60 -26.66 -2.69 -10.21
N LEU A 61 -26.28 -1.67 -10.96
CA LEU A 61 -26.60 -0.28 -10.63
C LEU A 61 -28.12 -0.11 -10.59
N TYR A 62 -28.80 -0.59 -11.63
CA TYR A 62 -30.23 -0.45 -11.77
C TYR A 62 -31.02 -1.13 -10.64
N SER A 63 -30.70 -2.39 -10.33
CA SER A 63 -31.28 -3.08 -9.17
C SER A 63 -30.99 -2.36 -7.86
N SER A 64 -29.75 -1.88 -7.68
CA SER A 64 -29.33 -1.18 -6.46
C SER A 64 -30.09 0.12 -6.19
N ILE A 65 -30.56 0.82 -7.23
CA ILE A 65 -31.37 2.03 -7.11
C ILE A 65 -32.87 1.77 -7.25
N LYS A 66 -33.30 0.53 -7.54
CA LYS A 66 -34.73 0.18 -7.60
C LYS A 66 -35.24 -0.37 -6.28
N ASP A 67 -34.39 -1.09 -5.54
CA ASP A 67 -34.76 -1.76 -4.30
C ASP A 67 -35.04 -0.78 -3.13
N ASN A 68 -34.68 0.51 -3.23
CA ASN A 68 -34.86 1.56 -2.20
C ASN A 68 -34.29 1.26 -0.79
N GLU A 69 -33.68 0.09 -0.57
CA GLU A 69 -33.12 -0.33 0.72
C GLU A 69 -31.82 0.40 1.07
N VAL A 70 -31.04 0.77 0.05
CA VAL A 70 -29.71 1.34 0.22
C VAL A 70 -29.67 2.72 -0.41
N SER A 71 -29.19 3.68 0.36
CA SER A 71 -28.91 5.03 -0.12
C SER A 71 -27.41 5.24 -0.28
N TYR A 72 -26.99 5.58 -1.49
CA TYR A 72 -25.60 5.76 -1.87
C TYR A 72 -25.20 7.23 -1.76
N LYS A 73 -24.18 7.51 -0.96
CA LYS A 73 -23.59 8.83 -0.79
C LYS A 73 -22.34 8.96 -1.66
N VAL A 74 -22.43 9.73 -2.73
CA VAL A 74 -21.42 9.81 -3.79
C VAL A 74 -21.10 11.26 -4.15
N ASN A 75 -19.98 11.50 -4.82
CA ASN A 75 -19.63 12.84 -5.29
C ASN A 75 -20.35 13.23 -6.60
N ASN A 76 -20.58 12.25 -7.48
CA ASN A 76 -21.18 12.41 -8.81
C ASN A 76 -21.63 11.03 -9.36
N ILE A 77 -22.23 11.00 -10.55
CA ILE A 77 -22.70 9.77 -11.20
C ILE A 77 -21.55 8.80 -11.51
N GLU A 78 -20.40 9.29 -11.99
CA GLU A 78 -19.22 8.45 -12.23
C GLU A 78 -18.74 7.75 -10.94
N ASN A 79 -18.79 8.45 -9.81
CA ASN A 79 -18.43 7.90 -8.51
C ASN A 79 -19.43 6.84 -8.04
N LEU A 80 -20.73 6.98 -8.37
CA LEU A 80 -21.71 5.91 -8.12
C LEU A 80 -21.41 4.68 -8.98
N ILE A 81 -21.08 4.86 -10.25
CA ILE A 81 -20.70 3.76 -11.15
C ILE A 81 -19.48 3.02 -10.59
N ASP A 82 -18.39 3.74 -10.28
CA ASP A 82 -17.18 3.16 -9.67
C ASP A 82 -17.50 2.44 -8.34
N TYR A 83 -18.43 2.96 -7.55
CA TYR A 83 -18.87 2.32 -6.33
C TYR A 83 -19.56 0.97 -6.61
N ILE A 84 -20.51 0.92 -7.55
CA ILE A 84 -21.17 -0.32 -7.95
C ILE A 84 -20.18 -1.33 -8.54
N GLU A 85 -19.25 -0.88 -9.38
CA GLU A 85 -18.17 -1.71 -9.93
C GLU A 85 -17.32 -2.34 -8.82
N LYS A 86 -16.94 -1.56 -7.81
CA LYS A 86 -16.18 -2.05 -6.65
C LYS A 86 -16.96 -3.03 -5.81
N ILE A 87 -18.28 -2.86 -5.66
CA ILE A 87 -19.14 -3.84 -4.96
C ILE A 87 -19.08 -5.18 -5.69
N LEU A 88 -19.33 -5.17 -7.01
CA LEU A 88 -19.28 -6.39 -7.83
C LEU A 88 -17.91 -7.05 -7.78
N LEU A 89 -16.85 -6.26 -7.93
CA LEU A 89 -15.48 -6.75 -7.92
C LEU A 89 -15.13 -7.37 -6.56
N PHE A 90 -15.48 -6.69 -5.46
CA PHE A 90 -15.23 -7.20 -4.12
C PHE A 90 -16.00 -8.49 -3.85
N ASP A 91 -17.29 -8.57 -4.21
CA ASP A 91 -18.11 -9.77 -4.04
C ASP A 91 -17.49 -10.97 -4.78
N ASN A 92 -16.98 -10.74 -5.99
CA ASN A 92 -16.33 -11.78 -6.79
C ASN A 92 -14.99 -12.23 -6.19
N GLU A 93 -14.13 -11.30 -5.81
CA GLU A 93 -12.85 -11.63 -5.18
C GLU A 93 -13.06 -12.30 -3.81
N HIS A 94 -14.04 -11.84 -3.02
CA HIS A 94 -14.40 -12.46 -1.76
C HIS A 94 -14.82 -13.92 -1.95
N LYS A 95 -15.71 -14.22 -2.91
CA LYS A 95 -16.11 -15.60 -3.23
C LYS A 95 -14.92 -16.49 -3.62
N LYS A 96 -13.99 -15.97 -4.44
CA LYS A 96 -12.77 -16.70 -4.80
C LYS A 96 -11.93 -16.97 -3.55
N PHE A 97 -11.78 -15.98 -2.69
CA PHE A 97 -11.00 -16.10 -1.48
C PHE A 97 -11.60 -17.13 -0.51
N CYS A 98 -12.91 -17.10 -0.28
CA CYS A 98 -13.60 -18.09 0.55
C CYS A 98 -13.38 -19.53 0.07
N ARG A 99 -13.31 -19.77 -1.26
CA ARG A 99 -13.02 -21.09 -1.82
C ARG A 99 -11.58 -21.56 -1.54
N ILE A 100 -10.62 -20.64 -1.47
CA ILE A 100 -9.24 -20.97 -1.11
C ILE A 100 -9.16 -21.37 0.37
N LEU A 101 -9.94 -20.68 1.22
CA LEU A 101 -9.89 -20.85 2.66
C LEU A 101 -10.76 -22.01 3.18
N SER A 102 -11.70 -22.53 2.39
CA SER A 102 -12.67 -23.56 2.85
C SER A 102 -12.04 -24.86 3.33
N ASN A 103 -10.80 -25.14 2.95
CA ASN A 103 -10.09 -26.37 3.32
C ASN A 103 -9.22 -26.19 4.59
N ILE A 104 -9.18 -24.99 5.15
CA ILE A 104 -8.40 -24.67 6.35
C ILE A 104 -9.33 -24.87 7.56
N LYS A 105 -8.94 -25.73 8.49
CA LYS A 105 -9.64 -25.91 9.77
C LYS A 105 -9.15 -24.91 10.81
N ARG A 106 -7.83 -24.72 10.87
CA ARG A 106 -7.18 -23.83 11.85
C ARG A 106 -6.03 -23.07 11.21
N LEU A 107 -5.88 -21.80 11.57
CA LEU A 107 -4.79 -20.95 11.14
C LEU A 107 -4.02 -20.38 12.33
N ASN A 108 -2.71 -20.63 12.34
CA ASN A 108 -1.77 -20.07 13.29
C ASN A 108 -1.00 -18.92 12.63
N ILE A 109 -1.03 -17.73 13.23
CA ILE A 109 -0.32 -16.55 12.74
C ILE A 109 0.70 -16.11 13.79
N ASP A 110 1.98 -16.17 13.43
CA ASP A 110 3.08 -15.72 14.26
C ASP A 110 3.57 -14.34 13.79
N ARG A 111 3.89 -13.48 14.75
CA ARG A 111 4.48 -12.16 14.52
C ARG A 111 5.55 -11.87 15.56
N ILE A 112 6.73 -11.45 15.13
CA ILE A 112 7.76 -10.93 16.02
C ILE A 112 7.35 -9.50 16.43
N GLU A 113 7.28 -9.26 17.75
CA GLU A 113 6.99 -7.97 18.36
C GLU A 113 8.24 -7.47 19.09
N TYR A 114 8.95 -6.52 18.48
CA TYR A 114 10.06 -5.87 19.16
C TYR A 114 9.51 -4.91 20.22
N GLU A 115 9.88 -5.12 21.48
CA GLU A 115 9.62 -4.17 22.56
C GLU A 115 10.26 -2.81 22.24
N ARG A 116 9.54 -1.73 22.56
CA ARG A 116 10.05 -0.37 22.48
C ARG A 116 10.94 -0.11 23.68
N GLU A 117 12.20 -0.50 23.60
CA GLU A 117 13.19 -0.09 24.59
C GLU A 117 13.39 1.43 24.48
N THR A 118 13.30 2.12 25.62
CA THR A 118 13.57 3.56 25.68
C THR A 118 15.03 3.81 25.37
N SER A 119 15.29 4.42 24.21
CA SER A 119 16.65 4.75 23.80
C SER A 119 17.10 6.09 24.39
N ILE A 120 18.31 6.13 24.94
CA ILE A 120 19.02 7.36 25.31
C ILE A 120 19.26 8.18 24.02
N GLN A 121 19.14 9.51 24.13
CA GLN A 121 19.36 10.42 23.01
C GLN A 121 20.86 10.48 22.66
N ASP A 122 21.20 10.14 21.43
CA ASP A 122 22.58 10.26 20.92
C ASP A 122 22.94 11.76 20.69
N ASN A 123 24.23 12.12 20.76
CA ASN A 123 24.71 13.45 20.37
C ASN A 123 24.75 13.56 18.84
N VAL A 124 24.09 14.58 18.27
CA VAL A 124 23.74 14.65 16.84
C VAL A 124 23.97 16.04 16.22
N GLU A 125 24.64 16.96 16.91
CA GLU A 125 24.79 18.35 16.42
C GLU A 125 25.58 18.44 15.11
N ASP A 126 26.74 17.79 15.03
CA ASP A 126 27.55 17.81 13.81
C ASP A 126 26.87 17.07 12.65
N ILE A 127 26.18 15.97 12.97
CA ILE A 127 25.38 15.18 12.01
C ILE A 127 24.27 16.03 11.37
N LEU A 128 23.62 16.90 12.14
CA LEU A 128 22.56 17.76 11.63
C LEU A 128 23.10 18.81 10.65
N LYS A 129 24.30 19.35 10.89
CA LYS A 129 24.95 20.30 9.97
C LYS A 129 25.25 19.66 8.62
N ASP A 130 25.85 18.46 8.64
CA ASP A 130 26.17 17.69 7.42
C ASP A 130 24.89 17.40 6.60
N ILE A 131 23.80 17.04 7.29
CA ILE A 131 22.51 16.78 6.65
C ILE A 131 21.94 18.04 5.99
N GLU A 132 21.94 19.17 6.68
CA GLU A 132 21.38 20.42 6.16
C GLU A 132 22.15 20.94 4.95
N GLU A 133 23.48 20.83 4.97
CA GLU A 133 24.33 21.22 3.85
C GLU A 133 24.03 20.37 2.62
N VAL A 134 24.09 19.05 2.75
CA VAL A 134 23.86 18.12 1.63
C VAL A 134 22.43 18.25 1.10
N LYS A 135 21.43 18.35 1.97
CA LYS A 135 20.02 18.43 1.59
C LYS A 135 19.73 19.61 0.66
N LYS A 136 20.34 20.79 0.91
CA LYS A 136 20.17 22.01 0.11
C LYS A 136 20.66 21.84 -1.34
N HIS A 137 21.62 20.95 -1.57
CA HIS A 137 22.28 20.82 -2.86
C HIS A 137 21.75 19.68 -3.72
N ILE A 138 21.19 18.63 -3.11
CA ILE A 138 20.82 17.41 -3.84
C ILE A 138 19.32 17.20 -4.02
N SER A 139 18.47 17.90 -3.25
CA SER A 139 17.05 17.58 -3.14
C SER A 139 16.20 18.32 -4.17
N ILE A 140 15.42 17.58 -4.95
CA ILE A 140 14.53 18.11 -5.99
C ILE A 140 13.16 17.40 -5.94
N ASN A 141 12.10 18.12 -6.26
CA ASN A 141 10.76 17.53 -6.39
C ASN A 141 10.63 16.69 -7.67
N ILE A 142 10.07 15.49 -7.54
CA ILE A 142 9.91 14.56 -8.66
C ILE A 142 8.82 15.04 -9.66
N TYR A 143 9.12 15.00 -10.95
CA TYR A 143 8.15 15.31 -12.01
C TYR A 143 7.22 14.13 -12.32
N LYS A 144 6.06 14.40 -12.95
CA LYS A 144 4.99 13.39 -13.21
C LYS A 144 5.50 12.12 -13.90
N ASN A 145 6.42 12.22 -14.85
CA ASN A 145 6.95 11.06 -15.57
C ASN A 145 7.89 10.21 -14.70
N GLN A 146 8.64 10.84 -13.79
CA GLN A 146 9.53 10.14 -12.87
C GLN A 146 8.75 9.40 -11.76
N LYS A 147 7.57 9.91 -11.36
CA LYS A 147 6.67 9.18 -10.43
C LYS A 147 6.30 7.79 -10.93
N LYS A 148 6.13 7.63 -12.25
CA LYS A 148 5.83 6.32 -12.87
C LYS A 148 6.91 5.26 -12.59
N ILE A 149 8.16 5.65 -12.37
CA ILE A 149 9.25 4.71 -12.05
C ILE A 149 8.95 3.98 -10.74
N ILE A 150 8.52 4.73 -9.71
CA ILE A 150 8.17 4.19 -8.40
C ILE A 150 6.85 3.42 -8.47
N GLU A 151 5.83 3.98 -9.13
CA GLU A 151 4.52 3.32 -9.29
C GLU A 151 4.62 1.97 -10.02
N ASN A 152 5.52 1.86 -11.01
CA ASN A 152 5.75 0.61 -11.71
C ASN A 152 6.41 -0.44 -10.82
N LEU A 153 7.33 -0.05 -9.93
CA LEU A 153 7.93 -0.97 -8.97
C LEU A 153 6.94 -1.41 -7.90
N GLU A 154 6.09 -0.51 -7.42
CA GLU A 154 4.98 -0.89 -6.52
C GLU A 154 4.10 -1.95 -7.18
N LYS A 155 3.76 -1.77 -8.46
CA LYS A 155 3.00 -2.77 -9.23
C LYS A 155 3.76 -4.07 -9.44
N GLU A 156 5.09 -4.04 -9.59
CA GLU A 156 5.93 -5.25 -9.66
C GLU A 156 5.88 -6.01 -8.32
N ILE A 157 6.09 -5.32 -7.21
CA ILE A 157 6.07 -5.92 -5.86
C ILE A 157 4.68 -6.48 -5.53
N ASP A 158 3.62 -5.72 -5.82
CA ASP A 158 2.24 -6.12 -5.56
C ASP A 158 1.84 -7.38 -6.32
N LYS A 159 2.54 -7.75 -7.40
CA LYS A 159 2.27 -9.01 -8.10
C LYS A 159 2.66 -10.21 -7.25
N ASP A 160 3.75 -10.16 -6.49
CA ASP A 160 4.38 -11.38 -5.98
C ASP A 160 4.49 -11.47 -4.46
N TYR A 161 4.25 -10.38 -3.75
CA TYR A 161 4.39 -10.29 -2.30
C TYR A 161 3.08 -9.90 -1.61
N ILE A 162 2.94 -10.27 -0.33
CA ILE A 162 1.85 -9.79 0.54
C ILE A 162 2.39 -8.85 1.61
N TYR A 163 1.51 -7.99 2.12
CA TYR A 163 1.80 -7.03 3.17
C TYR A 163 1.20 -7.44 4.51
N GLY A 164 1.71 -6.89 5.61
CA GLY A 164 1.14 -7.05 6.94
C GLY A 164 -0.37 -6.76 6.99
N LYS A 165 -0.81 -5.67 6.36
CA LYS A 165 -2.22 -5.22 6.25
C LYS A 165 -3.10 -6.19 5.46
N ASP A 166 -2.51 -7.01 4.60
CA ASP A 166 -3.23 -8.06 3.87
C ASP A 166 -3.53 -9.20 4.86
N ILE A 167 -2.55 -9.59 5.68
CA ILE A 167 -2.77 -10.54 6.79
C ILE A 167 -3.72 -9.99 7.85
N GLU A 168 -3.74 -8.67 8.11
CA GLU A 168 -4.73 -8.07 9.00
C GLU A 168 -6.15 -8.13 8.42
N LEU A 169 -6.32 -8.00 7.09
CA LEU A 169 -7.61 -8.25 6.44
C LEU A 169 -8.03 -9.73 6.61
N LEU A 170 -7.09 -10.66 6.43
CA LEU A 170 -7.32 -12.09 6.65
C LEU A 170 -7.83 -12.38 8.08
N LYS A 171 -7.17 -11.80 9.10
CA LYS A 171 -7.61 -11.91 10.50
C LYS A 171 -9.03 -11.37 10.68
N LYS A 172 -9.36 -10.22 10.12
CA LYS A 172 -10.71 -9.62 10.23
C LYS A 172 -11.80 -10.51 9.63
N ILE A 173 -11.50 -11.17 8.51
CA ILE A 173 -12.44 -12.10 7.86
C ILE A 173 -12.78 -13.27 8.79
N PHE A 174 -11.79 -13.80 9.51
CA PHE A 174 -12.01 -14.94 10.42
C PHE A 174 -12.57 -14.55 11.79
N LEU A 175 -12.14 -13.41 12.35
CA LEU A 175 -12.40 -13.05 13.74
C LEU A 175 -13.72 -12.33 13.98
N TYR A 176 -14.60 -12.21 12.98
CA TYR A 176 -15.84 -11.45 13.15
C TYR A 176 -16.77 -12.00 14.25
N LYS A 177 -16.74 -13.33 14.50
CA LYS A 177 -17.54 -13.96 15.55
C LYS A 177 -16.85 -14.02 16.92
N LYS A 178 -15.59 -13.59 17.04
CA LYS A 178 -14.74 -13.58 18.26
C LYS A 178 -14.58 -14.91 19.03
N GLU A 179 -15.31 -15.96 18.68
CA GLU A 179 -15.17 -17.31 19.23
C GLU A 179 -13.91 -17.97 18.65
N GLY A 180 -13.15 -18.70 19.48
CA GLY A 180 -12.02 -19.53 19.01
C GLY A 180 -10.67 -18.81 18.81
N LEU A 181 -10.49 -17.60 19.35
CA LEU A 181 -9.19 -16.90 19.31
C LEU A 181 -8.32 -17.26 20.52
N ILE A 182 -7.14 -17.85 20.26
CA ILE A 182 -6.13 -18.08 21.30
C ILE A 182 -4.90 -17.24 20.98
N GLU A 183 -4.57 -16.30 21.87
CA GLU A 183 -3.35 -15.50 21.79
C GLU A 183 -2.31 -16.00 22.79
N LYS A 184 -1.06 -16.14 22.36
CA LYS A 184 0.09 -16.46 23.22
C LYS A 184 1.25 -15.53 22.87
N TYR A 185 1.96 -15.05 23.89
CA TYR A 185 3.19 -14.29 23.71
C TYR A 185 4.35 -15.00 24.36
N ASN A 186 5.42 -15.23 23.59
CA ASN A 186 6.66 -15.79 24.09
C ASN A 186 7.66 -14.66 24.34
N LYS A 187 7.91 -14.33 25.61
CA LYS A 187 8.84 -13.27 26.01
C LYS A 187 10.28 -13.52 25.53
N LYS A 188 10.73 -14.77 25.48
CA LYS A 188 12.11 -15.13 25.09
C LYS A 188 12.34 -14.93 23.59
N THR A 189 11.39 -15.35 22.76
CA THR A 189 11.49 -15.20 21.30
C THR A 189 10.89 -13.89 20.80
N LYS A 190 10.22 -13.13 21.67
CA LYS A 190 9.44 -11.93 21.33
C LYS A 190 8.38 -12.20 20.25
N VAL A 191 7.82 -13.42 20.22
CA VAL A 191 6.82 -13.83 19.21
C VAL A 191 5.43 -13.82 19.83
N LYS A 192 4.51 -13.09 19.21
CA LYS A 192 3.07 -13.21 19.42
C LYS A 192 2.49 -14.20 18.42
N SER A 193 1.81 -15.22 18.92
CA SER A 193 1.12 -16.25 18.15
C SER A 193 -0.38 -16.14 18.36
N ILE A 194 -1.12 -16.19 17.26
CA ILE A 194 -2.57 -16.14 17.23
C ILE A 194 -3.07 -17.42 16.56
N SER A 195 -3.89 -18.21 17.26
CA SER A 195 -4.56 -19.37 16.69
C SER A 195 -6.03 -19.05 16.46
N ILE A 196 -6.52 -19.37 15.27
CA ILE A 196 -7.88 -19.05 14.81
C ILE A 196 -8.51 -20.32 14.25
N GLU A 197 -9.64 -20.71 14.81
CA GLU A 197 -10.50 -21.73 14.20
C GLU A 197 -11.33 -21.11 13.07
N ILE A 198 -11.30 -21.76 11.91
CA ILE A 198 -11.88 -21.23 10.69
C ILE A 198 -13.32 -21.72 10.57
N PRO A 199 -14.32 -20.82 10.45
CA PRO A 199 -15.70 -21.23 10.30
C PRO A 199 -15.95 -21.89 8.93
N GLU A 200 -16.88 -22.85 8.87
CA GLU A 200 -17.27 -23.53 7.63
C GLU A 200 -17.88 -22.58 6.57
N LYS A 201 -18.46 -21.46 7.01
CA LYS A 201 -19.09 -20.46 6.14
C LYS A 201 -18.57 -19.05 6.44
N PHE A 202 -18.13 -18.37 5.39
CA PHE A 202 -17.70 -16.98 5.41
C PHE A 202 -18.77 -16.09 4.77
N ASP A 203 -19.15 -15.02 5.46
CA ASP A 203 -19.98 -13.95 4.91
C ASP A 203 -19.29 -12.60 5.07
N CYS A 204 -19.84 -11.56 4.46
CA CYS A 204 -19.27 -10.21 4.51
C CYS A 204 -19.59 -9.44 5.81
N LYS A 205 -20.07 -10.11 6.87
CA LYS A 205 -20.50 -9.41 8.09
C LYS A 205 -19.35 -8.76 8.87
N TYR A 206 -18.11 -9.16 8.60
CA TYR A 206 -16.91 -8.49 9.15
C TYR A 206 -16.72 -7.04 8.70
N ILE A 207 -17.45 -6.60 7.67
CA ILE A 207 -17.44 -5.22 7.22
C ILE A 207 -18.38 -4.39 8.10
N GLN A 208 -17.79 -3.52 8.92
CA GLN A 208 -18.54 -2.68 9.87
C GLN A 208 -19.27 -1.50 9.21
N TYR A 209 -18.89 -1.12 7.99
CA TYR A 209 -19.45 0.03 7.31
C TYR A 209 -20.74 -0.32 6.59
N LYS A 210 -21.72 0.60 6.63
CA LYS A 210 -23.00 0.40 5.95
C LYS A 210 -22.82 0.53 4.44
N LYS A 211 -23.31 -0.45 3.67
CA LYS A 211 -23.39 -0.35 2.21
C LYS A 211 -24.11 0.96 1.81
N GLY A 212 -23.57 1.67 0.82
CA GLY A 212 -24.02 3.01 0.42
C GLY A 212 -23.27 4.16 1.11
N SER A 213 -22.54 3.91 2.21
CA SER A 213 -21.74 4.94 2.87
C SER A 213 -20.39 5.18 2.18
N VAL A 214 -19.82 6.36 2.41
CA VAL A 214 -18.50 6.73 1.87
C VAL A 214 -17.41 5.82 2.45
N GLU A 215 -17.51 5.50 3.73
CA GLU A 215 -16.59 4.63 4.44
C GLU A 215 -16.62 3.20 3.89
N TYR A 216 -17.79 2.70 3.47
CA TYR A 216 -17.87 1.41 2.78
C TYR A 216 -17.23 1.48 1.40
N HIS A 217 -17.42 2.56 0.63
CA HIS A 217 -16.73 2.73 -0.66
C HIS A 217 -15.20 2.79 -0.51
N GLU A 218 -14.71 3.53 0.48
CA GLU A 218 -13.29 3.58 0.84
C GLU A 218 -12.77 2.22 1.29
N TYR A 219 -13.56 1.49 2.08
CA TYR A 219 -13.25 0.12 2.49
C TYR A 219 -13.06 -0.80 1.28
N LEU A 220 -13.98 -0.79 0.32
CA LEU A 220 -13.85 -1.60 -0.90
C LEU A 220 -12.60 -1.21 -1.68
N THR A 221 -12.42 0.09 -1.91
CA THR A 221 -11.27 0.64 -2.65
C THR A 221 -9.94 0.17 -2.04
N ASN A 222 -9.84 0.18 -0.71
CA ASN A 222 -8.62 -0.18 0.00
C ASN A 222 -8.39 -1.69 0.10
N ASN A 223 -9.44 -2.52 0.12
CA ASN A 223 -9.34 -3.95 0.37
C ASN A 223 -9.42 -4.82 -0.89
N ILE A 224 -9.96 -4.33 -2.01
CA ILE A 224 -9.93 -5.08 -3.29
C ILE A 224 -8.49 -5.46 -3.68
N PRO A 225 -7.49 -4.54 -3.68
CA PRO A 225 -6.11 -4.90 -4.01
C PRO A 225 -5.52 -5.90 -3.01
N ARG A 226 -5.85 -5.76 -1.72
CA ARG A 226 -5.39 -6.67 -0.65
C ARG A 226 -5.91 -8.09 -0.86
N MET A 227 -7.21 -8.20 -1.17
CA MET A 227 -7.86 -9.48 -1.46
C MET A 227 -7.21 -10.15 -2.68
N LYS A 228 -6.99 -9.39 -3.77
CA LYS A 228 -6.31 -9.90 -4.96
C LYS A 228 -4.89 -10.41 -4.66
N ARG A 229 -4.12 -9.69 -3.84
CA ARG A 229 -2.78 -10.13 -3.41
C ARG A 229 -2.84 -11.39 -2.55
N LEU A 230 -3.78 -11.47 -1.61
CA LEU A 230 -3.99 -12.68 -0.80
C LEU A 230 -4.33 -13.88 -1.69
N ILE A 231 -5.34 -13.75 -2.56
CA ILE A 231 -5.76 -14.81 -3.49
C ILE A 231 -4.56 -15.33 -4.30
N LYS A 232 -3.71 -14.43 -4.80
CA LYS A 232 -2.59 -14.80 -5.66
C LYS A 232 -1.40 -15.39 -4.89
N ASN A 233 -1.05 -14.82 -3.73
CA ASN A 233 0.25 -15.05 -3.10
C ASN A 233 0.18 -15.76 -1.74
N LEU A 234 -1.00 -15.92 -1.13
CA LEU A 234 -1.13 -16.47 0.23
C LEU A 234 -0.48 -17.85 0.40
N SER A 235 -0.54 -18.71 -0.63
CA SER A 235 0.08 -20.04 -0.61
C SER A 235 1.59 -20.01 -0.38
N LYS A 236 2.30 -18.96 -0.84
CA LYS A 236 3.74 -18.78 -0.60
C LYS A 236 4.07 -18.54 0.89
N TYR A 237 3.10 -18.05 1.65
CA TYR A 237 3.25 -17.66 3.06
C TYR A 237 2.60 -18.65 4.03
N MET A 238 1.77 -19.56 3.53
CA MET A 238 1.12 -20.61 4.30
C MET A 238 1.95 -21.89 4.29
N LYS A 239 2.24 -22.42 5.46
CA LYS A 239 2.86 -23.74 5.64
C LYS A 239 1.91 -24.68 6.37
N VAL A 240 1.92 -25.96 5.99
CA VAL A 240 1.19 -27.00 6.73
C VAL A 240 1.85 -27.16 8.10
N SER A 241 1.05 -27.26 9.16
CA SER A 241 1.54 -27.60 10.49
C SER A 241 1.76 -29.10 10.57
N GLU A 242 2.93 -29.55 10.99
CA GLU A 242 3.34 -30.97 11.00
C GLU A 242 2.44 -31.87 11.86
N ASN A 243 1.71 -31.29 12.82
CA ASN A 243 1.04 -32.04 13.89
C ASN A 243 -0.47 -32.23 13.70
N GLU A 244 -1.13 -31.50 12.78
CA GLU A 244 -2.60 -31.52 12.65
C GLU A 244 -3.03 -31.27 11.19
N GLU A 245 -3.78 -32.23 10.62
CA GLU A 245 -4.33 -32.10 9.27
C GLU A 245 -5.35 -30.96 9.19
N GLY A 246 -5.17 -30.07 8.20
CA GLY A 246 -6.00 -28.87 8.05
C GLY A 246 -5.58 -27.69 8.93
N THR A 247 -4.50 -27.81 9.69
CA THR A 247 -3.88 -26.71 10.44
C THR A 247 -2.74 -26.09 9.63
N PHE A 248 -2.81 -24.78 9.42
CA PHE A 248 -1.82 -24.03 8.66
C PHE A 248 -1.16 -22.96 9.51
N LYS A 249 0.04 -22.53 9.10
CA LYS A 249 0.85 -21.53 9.78
C LYS A 249 1.31 -20.44 8.83
N ILE A 250 1.20 -19.18 9.26
CA ILE A 250 1.75 -17.99 8.59
C ILE A 250 2.71 -17.30 9.56
N ASN A 251 3.92 -17.00 9.12
CA ASN A 251 4.78 -16.03 9.82
C ASN A 251 4.56 -14.65 9.18
N GLN A 252 3.77 -13.81 9.84
CA GLN A 252 3.46 -12.45 9.38
C GLN A 252 4.72 -11.59 9.24
N SER A 253 5.78 -11.89 10.00
CA SER A 253 7.06 -11.16 9.93
C SER A 253 7.80 -11.36 8.59
N ASN A 254 7.41 -12.37 7.81
CA ASN A 254 7.94 -12.58 6.45
C ASN A 254 7.20 -11.74 5.40
N ALA A 255 6.03 -11.20 5.72
CA ALA A 255 5.30 -10.29 4.83
C ALA A 255 5.98 -8.91 4.80
N LEU A 256 5.75 -8.17 3.72
CA LEU A 256 6.22 -6.79 3.62
C LEU A 256 5.53 -5.90 4.66
N GLN A 257 6.24 -4.91 5.18
CA GLN A 257 5.69 -3.94 6.11
C GLN A 257 4.64 -3.05 5.44
N ASP A 258 3.69 -2.51 6.21
CA ASP A 258 2.57 -1.75 5.63
C ASP A 258 2.99 -0.44 4.97
N SER A 259 4.04 0.16 5.51
CA SER A 259 4.61 1.43 5.09
C SER A 259 6.00 1.23 4.52
N ILE A 260 6.15 0.37 3.52
CA ILE A 260 7.42 0.29 2.80
C ILE A 260 7.72 1.61 2.08
N ASN A 261 8.96 2.06 2.22
CA ASN A 261 9.55 2.99 1.28
C ASN A 261 10.23 2.19 0.16
N ILE A 262 10.05 2.65 -1.07
CA ILE A 262 10.69 2.09 -2.25
C ILE A 262 11.57 3.19 -2.82
N ALA A 263 12.85 2.86 -3.01
CA ALA A 263 13.81 3.76 -3.63
C ALA A 263 14.49 3.08 -4.83
N VAL A 264 14.88 3.91 -5.78
CA VAL A 264 15.56 3.51 -7.00
C VAL A 264 16.67 4.48 -7.30
N SER A 265 17.88 4.00 -7.51
CA SER A 265 18.95 4.81 -8.07
C SER A 265 19.25 4.40 -9.51
N ILE A 266 19.55 5.38 -10.35
CA ILE A 266 20.17 5.19 -11.66
C ILE A 266 21.57 5.76 -11.56
N PHE A 267 22.57 4.90 -11.81
CA PHE A 267 23.98 5.27 -11.81
C PHE A 267 24.73 4.38 -12.80
N ASP A 268 25.61 4.96 -13.61
CA ASP A 268 26.39 4.25 -14.64
C ASP A 268 25.52 3.35 -15.54
N ASN A 269 24.38 3.87 -16.00
CA ASN A 269 23.36 3.14 -16.78
C ASN A 269 22.78 1.88 -16.11
N LYS A 270 23.06 1.65 -14.82
CA LYS A 270 22.50 0.55 -14.02
C LYS A 270 21.40 1.06 -13.10
N LYS A 271 20.46 0.18 -12.80
CA LYS A 271 19.31 0.45 -11.91
C LYS A 271 19.47 -0.31 -10.60
N PHE A 272 19.55 0.42 -9.50
CA PHE A 272 19.61 -0.11 -8.14
C PHE A 272 18.24 0.10 -7.49
N LYS A 273 17.67 -0.93 -6.89
CA LYS A 273 16.32 -0.88 -6.30
C LYS A 273 16.37 -1.40 -4.88
N ALA A 274 15.71 -0.74 -3.95
CA ALA A 274 15.62 -1.23 -2.57
C ALA A 274 14.26 -0.96 -1.94
N ILE A 275 13.91 -1.80 -0.98
CA ILE A 275 12.68 -1.69 -0.18
C ILE A 275 13.08 -1.59 1.30
N SER A 276 12.49 -0.65 2.02
CA SER A 276 12.74 -0.51 3.46
C SER A 276 12.24 -1.72 4.25
N GLY A 277 13.01 -2.18 5.23
CA GLY A 277 12.57 -3.18 6.20
C GLY A 277 12.48 -4.63 5.68
N SER A 278 12.78 -4.89 4.40
CA SER A 278 12.88 -6.25 3.84
C SER A 278 14.18 -6.46 3.08
N ASN A 279 14.84 -7.60 3.29
CA ASN A 279 16.04 -8.03 2.56
C ASN A 279 15.78 -9.26 1.67
N ASN A 280 14.54 -9.77 1.65
CA ASN A 280 14.21 -11.04 1.01
C ASN A 280 13.48 -10.83 -0.32
N ILE A 281 13.80 -9.74 -1.03
CA ILE A 281 13.20 -9.41 -2.32
C ILE A 281 14.24 -9.63 -3.39
N GLU A 282 13.92 -10.54 -4.31
CA GLU A 282 14.82 -10.95 -5.37
C GLU A 282 15.17 -9.77 -6.30
N ASN A 283 16.44 -9.62 -6.66
CA ASN A 283 16.96 -8.54 -7.51
C ASN A 283 16.83 -7.12 -6.92
N TYR A 284 16.79 -7.01 -5.59
CA TYR A 284 16.85 -5.73 -4.86
C TYR A 284 18.12 -5.67 -4.00
N CYS A 285 18.64 -4.46 -3.79
CA CYS A 285 19.73 -4.20 -2.86
C CYS A 285 19.29 -4.56 -1.44
N VAL A 286 20.17 -5.24 -0.71
CA VAL A 286 19.94 -5.71 0.66
C VAL A 286 20.87 -4.98 1.61
N SER A 287 20.51 -4.92 2.89
CA SER A 287 21.46 -4.40 3.89
C SER A 287 22.65 -5.35 3.99
N PRO A 288 23.90 -4.85 3.94
CA PRO A 288 25.05 -5.68 4.24
C PRO A 288 25.02 -6.14 5.71
N LEU A 289 25.80 -7.18 6.00
CA LEU A 289 26.04 -7.61 7.39
C LEU A 289 26.65 -6.45 8.20
N PRO A 290 26.39 -6.34 9.50
CA PRO A 290 26.87 -5.21 10.32
C PRO A 290 28.39 -4.98 10.24
N GLU A 291 29.18 -6.04 10.07
CA GLU A 291 30.65 -5.97 9.96
C GLU A 291 31.13 -5.42 8.61
N LYS A 292 30.24 -5.40 7.60
CA LYS A 292 30.51 -4.97 6.23
C LYS A 292 29.84 -3.64 5.87
N THR A 293 29.17 -2.98 6.81
CA THR A 293 28.54 -1.67 6.56
C THR A 293 29.60 -0.58 6.52
N THR A 294 29.67 0.18 5.43
CA THR A 294 30.54 1.35 5.35
C THR A 294 29.86 2.59 5.94
N PHE A 295 28.57 2.78 5.65
CA PHE A 295 27.87 4.01 6.00
C PHE A 295 27.12 3.87 7.33
N LYS A 296 27.31 4.85 8.21
CA LYS A 296 26.63 4.89 9.50
C LYS A 296 25.21 5.40 9.33
N SER A 297 24.26 4.67 9.93
CA SER A 297 22.88 5.13 10.08
C SER A 297 22.60 5.48 11.54
N ILE A 298 21.66 6.39 11.75
CA ILE A 298 21.34 6.98 13.05
C ILE A 298 19.93 6.61 13.49
N LYS A 299 19.68 6.72 14.79
CA LYS A 299 18.35 6.49 15.36
C LYS A 299 17.41 7.63 15.02
N ILE A 300 16.23 7.30 14.51
CA ILE A 300 15.18 8.28 14.20
C ILE A 300 13.82 7.77 14.63
N ASN A 301 13.08 8.61 15.35
CA ASN A 301 11.72 8.30 15.77
C ASN A 301 10.71 8.62 14.65
N LYS A 302 9.42 8.29 14.86
CA LYS A 302 8.38 8.56 13.86
C LYS A 302 8.11 10.05 13.58
N LEU A 303 8.58 10.93 14.46
CA LEU A 303 8.45 12.38 14.33
C LEU A 303 9.67 13.03 13.66
N GLY A 304 10.64 12.23 13.19
CA GLY A 304 11.87 12.73 12.57
C GLY A 304 12.94 13.21 13.57
N LYS A 305 12.73 13.04 14.88
CA LYS A 305 13.74 13.43 15.88
C LYS A 305 14.94 12.48 15.80
N VAL A 306 16.10 13.06 15.55
CA VAL A 306 17.39 12.37 15.43
C VAL A 306 17.96 12.02 16.81
N GLY A 307 18.64 10.89 16.90
CA GLY A 307 19.28 10.38 18.12
C GLY A 307 18.36 9.58 19.03
N ILE A 308 17.07 9.43 18.71
CA ILE A 308 16.09 8.66 19.49
C ILE A 308 15.31 7.73 18.56
N GLY A 309 14.97 6.52 19.04
CA GLY A 309 14.14 5.57 18.31
C GLY A 309 14.95 4.44 17.68
N TYR A 310 14.55 4.00 16.49
CA TYR A 310 15.15 2.84 15.83
C TYR A 310 16.25 3.26 14.87
N ASN A 311 17.34 2.50 14.85
CA ASN A 311 18.40 2.70 13.86
C ASN A 311 17.89 2.28 12.47
N ARG A 312 18.06 3.18 11.50
CA ARG A 312 17.57 3.05 10.11
C ARG A 312 18.49 2.19 9.23
N VAL A 313 19.03 1.10 9.78
CA VAL A 313 19.96 0.19 9.09
C VAL A 313 19.35 -0.51 7.87
N ASN A 314 18.02 -0.63 7.83
CA ASN A 314 17.29 -1.34 6.77
C ASN A 314 16.50 -0.40 5.86
N ASP A 315 16.79 0.89 5.87
CA ASP A 315 16.15 1.85 4.97
C ASP A 315 16.67 1.67 3.53
N SER A 316 15.79 1.92 2.57
CA SER A 316 16.03 1.65 1.14
C SER A 316 17.25 2.41 0.60
N GLU A 317 17.39 3.68 0.96
CA GLU A 317 18.45 4.56 0.51
C GLU A 317 19.80 4.01 0.99
N LYS A 318 19.91 3.61 2.26
CA LYS A 318 21.14 3.03 2.79
C LYS A 318 21.58 1.81 2.00
N LYS A 319 20.67 0.87 1.74
CA LYS A 319 20.99 -0.36 0.98
C LYS A 319 21.51 -0.06 -0.41
N ILE A 320 20.95 0.95 -1.09
CA ILE A 320 21.38 1.36 -2.41
C ILE A 320 22.80 1.94 -2.37
N PHE A 321 23.08 2.86 -1.46
CA PHE A 321 24.41 3.49 -1.39
C PHE A 321 25.49 2.50 -0.95
N GLU A 322 25.20 1.59 -0.01
CA GLU A 322 26.12 0.49 0.35
C GLU A 322 26.44 -0.41 -0.86
N GLU A 323 25.42 -0.79 -1.65
CA GLU A 323 25.63 -1.63 -2.84
C GLU A 323 26.42 -0.91 -3.95
N ILE A 324 26.15 0.37 -4.18
CA ILE A 324 26.90 1.18 -5.16
C ILE A 324 28.35 1.33 -4.71
N HIS A 325 28.59 1.70 -3.44
CA HIS A 325 29.94 1.79 -2.89
C HIS A 325 30.70 0.48 -3.02
N LYS A 326 30.08 -0.64 -2.64
CA LYS A 326 30.67 -1.98 -2.80
C LYS A 326 31.08 -2.26 -4.26
N GLN A 327 30.21 -1.94 -5.23
CA GLN A 327 30.54 -2.16 -6.64
C GLN A 327 31.62 -1.21 -7.18
N ILE A 328 31.79 -0.01 -6.59
CA ILE A 328 32.91 0.89 -6.89
C ILE A 328 34.22 0.29 -6.37
N GLU A 329 34.25 -0.18 -5.12
CA GLU A 329 35.42 -0.85 -4.52
C GLU A 329 35.83 -2.11 -5.29
N GLU A 330 34.84 -2.86 -5.78
CA GLU A 330 35.05 -4.03 -6.66
C GLU A 330 35.44 -3.66 -8.09
N LYS A 331 35.55 -2.37 -8.43
CA LYS A 331 35.86 -1.83 -9.77
C LYS A 331 34.86 -2.25 -10.86
N VAL A 332 33.63 -2.57 -10.44
CA VAL A 332 32.49 -2.90 -11.32
C VAL A 332 31.76 -1.63 -11.78
N LEU A 333 31.87 -0.55 -11.00
CA LEU A 333 31.36 0.78 -11.30
C LEU A 333 32.49 1.80 -11.28
N LYS A 334 32.31 2.89 -12.01
CA LYS A 334 33.20 4.05 -11.96
C LYS A 334 32.92 4.88 -10.71
N ASP A 335 33.97 5.47 -10.16
CA ASP A 335 33.88 6.45 -9.08
C ASP A 335 33.69 7.88 -9.62
N GLU A 336 32.81 8.06 -10.62
CA GLU A 336 32.50 9.35 -11.24
C GLU A 336 31.16 9.31 -11.97
N GLY A 337 30.54 10.48 -12.16
CA GLY A 337 29.35 10.65 -13.00
C GLY A 337 28.13 11.15 -12.22
N ASP A 338 26.94 10.94 -12.79
CA ASP A 338 25.68 11.41 -12.21
C ASP A 338 24.88 10.25 -11.62
N LEU A 339 24.48 10.37 -10.36
CA LEU A 339 23.64 9.42 -9.63
C LEU A 339 22.29 10.07 -9.33
N ILE A 340 21.20 9.49 -9.83
CA ILE A 340 19.85 9.99 -9.57
C ILE A 340 19.07 8.98 -8.74
N LEU A 341 18.77 9.34 -7.49
CA LEU A 341 17.90 8.61 -6.59
C LEU A 341 16.45 9.10 -6.73
N TYR A 342 15.52 8.18 -6.95
CA TYR A 342 14.09 8.38 -6.88
C TYR A 342 13.56 7.68 -5.63
N SER A 343 12.86 8.42 -4.77
CA SER A 343 12.23 7.86 -3.57
C SER A 343 10.77 8.25 -3.50
N LYS A 344 9.93 7.39 -2.93
CA LYS A 344 8.51 7.72 -2.74
C LYS A 344 8.36 8.87 -1.75
N TRP A 345 9.06 8.76 -0.63
CA TRP A 345 9.10 9.76 0.42
C TRP A 345 10.44 10.46 0.40
N GLU A 346 10.46 11.72 0.84
CA GLU A 346 11.70 12.39 1.16
C GLU A 346 12.54 11.51 2.10
N PRO A 347 13.86 11.33 1.82
CA PRO A 347 14.72 10.59 2.72
C PRO A 347 14.67 11.17 4.14
N CYS A 348 14.62 10.30 5.15
CA CYS A 348 14.72 10.78 6.53
C CYS A 348 16.13 11.33 6.80
N SER A 349 16.32 12.03 7.92
CA SER A 349 17.62 12.58 8.33
C SER A 349 18.73 11.53 8.37
N SER A 350 18.41 10.26 8.67
CA SER A 350 19.40 9.17 8.68
C SER A 350 19.82 8.77 7.28
N CYS A 351 18.90 8.81 6.33
CA CYS A 351 19.22 8.53 4.94
C CYS A 351 20.04 9.69 4.35
N TYR A 352 19.71 10.94 4.67
CA TYR A 352 20.54 12.09 4.29
C TYR A 352 21.95 12.02 4.89
N TYR A 353 22.10 11.55 6.12
CA TYR A 353 23.42 11.34 6.71
C TYR A 353 24.24 10.25 5.98
N VAL A 354 23.59 9.17 5.54
CA VAL A 354 24.24 8.16 4.69
C VAL A 354 24.65 8.77 3.35
N ILE A 355 23.78 9.56 2.72
CA ILE A 355 24.08 10.24 1.46
C ILE A 355 25.25 11.21 1.62
N SER A 356 25.31 11.94 2.73
CA SER A 356 26.44 12.84 3.03
C SER A 356 27.76 12.07 3.11
N GLN A 357 27.81 10.97 3.85
CA GLN A 357 29.02 10.14 3.94
C GLN A 357 29.42 9.60 2.55
N PHE A 358 28.45 9.18 1.73
CA PHE A 358 28.70 8.75 0.36
C PHE A 358 29.29 9.87 -0.51
N CYS A 359 28.71 11.08 -0.47
CA CYS A 359 29.21 12.23 -1.24
C CYS A 359 30.64 12.63 -0.83
N ASN A 360 30.94 12.56 0.47
CA ASN A 360 32.28 12.85 0.99
C ASN A 360 33.31 11.79 0.55
N MET A 361 32.90 10.53 0.45
CA MET A 361 33.76 9.43 0.03
C MET A 361 33.97 9.38 -1.49
N HIS A 362 32.95 9.79 -2.25
CA HIS A 362 32.92 9.74 -3.71
C HIS A 362 32.66 11.13 -4.31
N PRO A 363 33.61 12.08 -4.19
CA PRO A 363 33.40 13.50 -4.52
C PRO A 363 33.15 13.76 -6.02
N ASN A 364 33.54 12.81 -6.89
CA ASN A 364 33.34 12.91 -8.34
C ASN A 364 31.96 12.42 -8.80
N ILE A 365 31.13 11.90 -7.88
CA ILE A 365 29.75 11.47 -8.16
C ILE A 365 28.79 12.59 -7.76
N LYS A 366 28.08 13.13 -8.75
CA LYS A 366 27.02 14.12 -8.52
C LYS A 366 25.73 13.43 -8.15
N VAL A 367 25.34 13.54 -6.88
CA VAL A 367 24.12 12.92 -6.35
C VAL A 367 22.93 13.88 -6.48
N GLN A 368 21.83 13.38 -7.04
CA GLN A 368 20.52 14.04 -7.07
C GLN A 368 19.46 13.14 -6.41
N VAL A 369 18.61 13.72 -5.58
CA VAL A 369 17.53 13.05 -4.84
C VAL A 369 16.19 13.64 -5.26
N ASN A 370 15.36 12.81 -5.89
CA ASN A 370 14.03 13.13 -6.37
C ASN A 370 12.95 12.42 -5.54
N TYR A 371 12.10 13.16 -4.84
CA TYR A 371 11.03 12.56 -4.02
C TYR A 371 9.63 13.12 -4.33
N SER A 372 8.59 12.35 -3.95
CA SER A 372 7.20 12.65 -4.30
C SER A 372 6.36 13.29 -3.20
N LYS A 373 6.75 13.09 -1.95
CA LYS A 373 6.09 13.58 -0.73
C LYS A 373 7.14 13.96 0.30
N GLU A 374 6.88 15.00 1.07
CA GLU A 374 7.78 15.42 2.14
C GLU A 374 7.71 14.43 3.31
N TYR A 375 8.79 14.35 4.09
CA TYR A 375 8.87 13.43 5.22
C TYR A 375 7.90 13.87 6.31
N GLY A 376 6.92 13.01 6.63
CA GLY A 376 5.95 13.25 7.70
C GLY A 376 4.60 13.81 7.23
N GLU A 377 4.39 14.06 5.93
CA GLU A 377 3.07 14.34 5.39
C GLU A 377 2.14 13.12 5.56
N LYS A 378 0.92 13.36 6.09
CA LYS A 378 -0.10 12.33 6.31
C LYS A 378 -1.03 12.17 5.11
#